data_AF-A0A7W0ZL14-F1
#
_entry.id   AF-A0A7W0ZL14-F1
#
_cell.length_a   1.000
_cell.length_b   1.000
_cell.length_c   1.000
_cell.angle_alpha   90.00
_cell.angle_beta   90.00
_cell.angle_gamma   90.00
#
_symmetry.space_group_name_H-M   'P 1'
#
loop_
_entity.id
_entity.type
_entity.pdbx_description
1 polymer ?
#
loop_
_entity_poly.entity_id
_entity_poly.type
_entity_poly.pdbx_seq_one_letter_code
_entity_poly.pdbx_strand_id
1 'polypeptide(L)'
;MMNETSGDGREPNTVALVCIECESTINPTSNSHTTRAGAAVCLECVAAYYVACAGCEQFIPQDETRTRADLVLCAECYARPPNVAGAGSPDQSGIESLIAEYTALHAEEKRMGARMEEIKELLKELAATQPRVSGAVTLRAGDQAVKCSFRTTLKCDAEAIGKLEQTLDRNEFGELFERKVTYTPRKEPVQDFLRSTDDAHNEAREMLRAAVRETESATLTVVPKK
;
A
#
# COMPACT_ATOMS: atom_id res chain seq x y z
N MET A 1 -15.59 49.38 15.83
CA MET A 1 -15.16 47.98 15.69
C MET A 1 -16.38 47.16 15.31
N MET A 2 -16.60 46.96 14.02
CA MET A 2 -17.62 46.05 13.49
C MET A 2 -16.88 45.16 12.49
N ASN A 3 -16.81 43.87 12.80
CA ASN A 3 -16.14 42.87 11.97
C ASN A 3 -17.06 42.48 10.82
N GLU A 4 -16.53 42.62 9.61
CA GLU A 4 -17.06 42.04 8.38
C GLU A 4 -16.78 40.53 8.38
N THR A 5 -17.84 39.72 8.31
CA THR A 5 -17.75 38.29 8.02
C THR A 5 -17.81 38.10 6.51
N SER A 6 -16.63 37.97 5.88
CA SER A 6 -16.50 37.51 4.50
C SER A 6 -16.99 36.07 4.38
N GLY A 7 -18.15 35.90 3.73
CA GLY A 7 -18.62 34.60 3.26
C GLY A 7 -17.75 34.15 2.09
N ASP A 8 -17.01 33.07 2.27
CA ASP A 8 -16.27 32.39 1.22
C ASP A 8 -17.27 31.62 0.35
N GLY A 9 -17.90 32.35 -0.58
CA GLY A 9 -18.72 31.82 -1.65
C GLY A 9 -17.84 31.14 -2.69
N ARG A 10 -17.35 29.94 -2.38
CA ARG A 10 -16.71 29.08 -3.37
C ARG A 10 -17.80 28.46 -4.23
N GLU A 11 -18.17 29.16 -5.30
CA GLU A 11 -18.94 28.57 -6.38
C GLU A 11 -18.23 27.28 -6.84
N PRO A 12 -18.94 26.15 -6.99
CA PRO A 12 -18.34 24.94 -7.53
C PRO A 12 -17.79 25.29 -8.91
N ASN A 13 -16.49 25.07 -9.09
CA ASN A 13 -15.81 25.29 -10.36
C ASN A 13 -16.33 24.23 -11.36
N THR A 14 -17.47 24.54 -11.99
CA THR A 14 -18.11 23.69 -12.99
C THR A 14 -17.22 23.71 -14.22
N VAL A 15 -16.32 22.73 -14.34
CA VAL A 15 -15.53 22.54 -15.56
C VAL A 15 -16.53 22.32 -16.69
N ALA A 16 -16.59 23.28 -17.60
CA ALA A 16 -17.44 23.18 -18.77
C ALA A 16 -16.99 21.96 -19.60
N LEU A 17 -17.91 21.02 -19.84
CA LEU A 17 -17.63 19.86 -20.68
C LEU A 17 -17.82 20.25 -22.14
N VAL A 18 -17.08 19.63 -23.05
CA VAL A 18 -17.23 19.85 -24.49
C VAL A 18 -17.82 18.58 -25.11
N CYS A 19 -18.84 18.75 -25.96
CA CYS A 19 -19.40 17.63 -26.70
C CYS A 19 -18.38 17.08 -27.69
N ILE A 20 -18.11 15.78 -27.66
CA ILE A 20 -17.15 15.16 -28.60
C ILE A 20 -17.64 15.16 -30.06
N GLU A 21 -18.95 15.26 -30.29
CA GLU A 21 -19.54 15.18 -31.63
C GLU A 21 -19.66 16.56 -32.31
N CYS A 22 -20.12 17.58 -31.58
CA CYS A 22 -20.41 18.90 -32.14
C CYS A 22 -19.58 20.04 -31.55
N GLU A 23 -18.66 19.72 -30.63
CA GLU A 23 -17.77 20.67 -29.95
C GLU A 23 -18.49 21.77 -29.14
N SER A 24 -19.82 21.68 -28.98
CA SER A 24 -20.57 22.63 -28.17
C SER A 24 -20.25 22.48 -26.69
N THR A 25 -20.23 23.59 -25.96
CA THR A 25 -20.11 23.59 -24.50
C THR A 25 -21.36 23.00 -23.85
N ILE A 26 -21.18 21.98 -23.03
CA ILE A 26 -22.23 21.29 -22.29
C ILE A 26 -22.18 21.68 -20.81
N ASN A 27 -23.35 21.94 -20.23
CA ASN A 27 -23.49 22.05 -18.78
C ASN A 27 -23.59 20.63 -18.17
N PRO A 28 -22.62 20.21 -17.34
CA PRO A 28 -22.57 18.85 -16.77
C PRO A 28 -23.74 18.50 -15.84
N THR A 29 -24.50 19.49 -15.36
CA THR A 29 -25.59 19.27 -14.38
C THR A 29 -26.94 18.92 -15.00
N SER A 30 -27.12 19.04 -16.32
CA SER A 30 -28.46 18.89 -16.92
C SER A 30 -28.50 18.23 -18.30
N ASN A 31 -27.45 18.36 -19.12
CA ASN A 31 -27.57 18.07 -20.57
C ASN A 31 -26.43 17.22 -21.16
N SER A 32 -25.80 16.34 -20.37
CA SER A 32 -24.72 15.46 -20.87
C SER A 32 -24.98 13.98 -20.58
N HIS A 33 -24.69 13.14 -21.57
CA HIS A 33 -24.38 11.73 -21.35
C HIS A 33 -22.89 11.51 -21.49
N THR A 34 -22.39 10.45 -20.88
CA THR A 34 -21.01 10.00 -21.03
C THR A 34 -20.99 8.77 -21.91
N THR A 35 -20.18 8.78 -22.97
CA THR A 35 -19.95 7.57 -23.77
C THR A 35 -19.19 6.55 -22.95
N ARG A 36 -19.16 5.32 -23.46
CA ARG A 36 -18.33 4.25 -22.90
C ARG A 36 -16.84 4.63 -22.77
N ALA A 37 -16.33 5.49 -23.66
CA ALA A 37 -14.94 5.95 -23.63
C ALA A 37 -14.69 7.10 -22.65
N GLY A 38 -15.71 7.52 -21.87
CA GLY A 38 -15.60 8.63 -20.92
C GLY A 38 -15.78 10.01 -21.55
N ALA A 39 -16.13 10.09 -22.84
CA ALA A 39 -16.34 11.37 -23.54
C ALA A 39 -17.75 11.92 -23.27
N ALA A 40 -17.89 13.25 -23.17
CA ALA A 40 -19.19 13.89 -22.98
C ALA A 40 -19.91 14.10 -24.32
N VAL A 41 -21.21 13.83 -24.36
CA VAL A 41 -22.08 14.03 -25.53
C VAL A 41 -23.34 14.79 -25.11
N CYS A 42 -23.75 15.79 -25.90
CA CYS A 42 -24.98 16.53 -25.65
C CYS A 42 -26.22 15.69 -26.04
N LEU A 43 -27.38 16.04 -25.49
CA LEU A 43 -28.64 15.31 -25.74
C LEU A 43 -29.02 15.22 -27.23
N GLU A 44 -28.76 16.27 -28.00
CA GLU A 44 -29.05 16.28 -29.45
C GLU A 44 -28.19 15.27 -30.21
N CYS A 45 -26.88 15.24 -29.93
CA CYS A 45 -25.96 14.29 -30.56
C CYS A 45 -26.20 12.85 -30.09
N VAL A 46 -26.63 12.65 -28.84
CA VAL A 46 -27.08 11.33 -28.36
C VAL A 46 -28.28 10.83 -29.18
N ALA A 47 -29.30 11.67 -29.37
CA ALA A 47 -30.48 11.31 -30.14
C ALA A 47 -30.15 11.05 -31.63
N ALA A 48 -29.17 11.77 -32.18
CA ALA A 48 -28.78 11.65 -33.58
C ALA A 48 -27.90 10.41 -33.85
N TYR A 49 -26.92 10.14 -32.99
CA TYR A 49 -25.82 9.23 -33.31
C TYR A 49 -25.67 8.03 -32.39
N TYR A 50 -26.38 8.00 -31.25
CA TYR A 50 -26.21 6.97 -30.24
C TYR A 50 -27.51 6.21 -29.98
N VAL A 51 -27.37 5.01 -29.41
CA VAL A 51 -28.48 4.18 -28.91
C VAL A 51 -28.02 3.45 -27.65
N ALA A 52 -28.94 3.20 -26.72
CA ALA A 52 -28.64 2.44 -25.52
C ALA A 52 -28.50 0.94 -25.84
N CYS A 53 -27.41 0.32 -25.40
CA CYS A 53 -27.23 -1.12 -25.49
C CYS A 53 -28.24 -1.83 -24.56
N ALA A 54 -29.06 -2.73 -25.10
CA ALA A 54 -30.04 -3.49 -24.32
C ALA A 54 -29.41 -4.46 -23.28
N GLY A 55 -28.09 -4.69 -23.35
CA GLY A 55 -27.38 -5.59 -22.43
C GLY A 55 -26.66 -4.90 -21.27
N CYS A 56 -26.10 -3.71 -21.48
CA CYS A 56 -25.33 -2.98 -20.46
C CYS A 56 -25.78 -1.53 -20.25
N GLU A 57 -26.82 -1.10 -20.96
CA GLU A 57 -27.44 0.23 -20.91
C GLU A 57 -26.51 1.41 -21.24
N GLN A 58 -25.27 1.13 -21.66
CA GLN A 58 -24.33 2.14 -22.14
C GLN A 58 -24.75 2.65 -23.52
N PHE A 59 -24.57 3.95 -23.75
CA PHE A 59 -24.75 4.56 -25.08
C PHE A 59 -23.61 4.15 -26.00
N ILE A 60 -23.97 3.61 -27.17
CA ILE A 60 -23.06 3.21 -28.23
C ILE A 60 -23.40 3.93 -29.54
N PRO A 61 -22.41 4.26 -30.39
CA PRO A 61 -22.65 4.78 -31.72
C PRO A 61 -23.55 3.83 -32.52
N GLN A 62 -24.50 4.37 -33.29
CA GLN A 62 -25.48 3.58 -34.04
C GLN A 62 -24.81 2.65 -35.08
N ASP A 63 -23.69 3.07 -35.66
CA ASP A 63 -22.90 2.30 -36.63
C ASP A 63 -22.07 1.16 -35.99
N GLU A 64 -21.86 1.19 -34.67
CA GLU A 64 -21.21 0.12 -33.90
C GLU A 64 -22.20 -0.92 -33.35
N THR A 65 -23.50 -0.73 -33.61
CA THR A 65 -24.55 -1.60 -33.07
C THR A 65 -24.56 -2.99 -33.72
N ARG A 66 -24.99 -3.98 -32.94
CA ARG A 66 -25.25 -5.35 -33.39
C ARG A 66 -26.66 -5.74 -32.97
N THR A 67 -27.40 -6.43 -33.84
CA THR A 67 -28.76 -6.88 -33.51
C THR A 67 -28.80 -8.38 -33.24
N ARG A 68 -29.40 -8.80 -32.13
CA ARG A 68 -29.70 -10.22 -31.83
C ARG A 68 -31.09 -10.34 -31.22
N ALA A 69 -31.98 -11.10 -31.87
CA ALA A 69 -33.37 -11.26 -31.43
C ALA A 69 -34.06 -9.91 -31.13
N ASP A 70 -33.97 -8.98 -32.09
CA ASP A 70 -34.52 -7.62 -32.03
C ASP A 70 -33.94 -6.71 -30.93
N LEU A 71 -32.92 -7.15 -30.19
CA LEU A 71 -32.19 -6.33 -29.23
C LEU A 71 -30.97 -5.68 -29.89
N VAL A 72 -30.82 -4.37 -29.68
CA VAL A 72 -29.64 -3.58 -30.06
C VAL A 72 -28.57 -3.73 -28.97
N LEU A 73 -27.41 -4.28 -29.34
CA LEU A 73 -26.34 -4.63 -28.41
C LEU A 73 -25.00 -4.02 -28.86
N CYS A 74 -24.13 -3.72 -27.90
CA CYS A 74 -22.73 -3.46 -28.17
C CYS A 74 -22.01 -4.76 -28.58
N ALA A 75 -20.83 -4.65 -29.21
CA ALA A 75 -20.06 -5.81 -29.64
C ALA A 75 -19.80 -6.84 -28.52
N GLU A 76 -19.57 -6.38 -27.29
CA GLU A 76 -19.31 -7.27 -26.15
C GLU A 76 -20.56 -7.98 -25.64
N CYS A 77 -21.68 -7.27 -25.50
CA CYS A 77 -22.95 -7.88 -25.12
C CYS A 77 -23.47 -8.85 -26.19
N TYR A 78 -23.16 -8.57 -27.46
CA TYR A 78 -23.44 -9.48 -28.57
C TYR A 78 -22.56 -10.75 -28.50
N ALA A 79 -21.27 -10.59 -28.20
CA ALA A 79 -20.31 -11.70 -28.09
C ALA A 79 -20.54 -12.59 -26.86
N ARG A 80 -21.20 -12.08 -25.81
CA ARG A 80 -21.61 -12.91 -24.67
C ARG A 80 -22.64 -13.95 -25.12
N PRO A 81 -22.46 -15.23 -24.74
CA PRO A 81 -23.49 -16.23 -24.98
C PRO A 81 -24.82 -15.73 -24.41
N PRO A 82 -25.96 -16.00 -25.09
CA PRO A 82 -27.26 -15.64 -24.53
C PRO A 82 -27.34 -16.21 -23.12
N ASN A 83 -27.61 -15.34 -22.14
CA ASN A 83 -27.77 -15.76 -20.75
C ASN A 83 -28.71 -16.96 -20.76
N VAL A 84 -28.24 -18.10 -20.27
CA VAL A 84 -29.03 -19.33 -20.22
C VAL A 84 -30.27 -18.98 -19.40
N ALA A 85 -31.42 -18.91 -20.06
CA ALA A 85 -32.69 -18.58 -19.43
C ALA A 85 -32.91 -19.56 -18.27
N GLY A 86 -32.77 -19.08 -17.03
CA GLY A 86 -32.89 -19.91 -15.83
C GLY A 86 -32.15 -19.36 -14.61
N ALA A 87 -31.02 -18.68 -14.80
CA ALA A 87 -30.44 -17.84 -13.75
C ALA A 87 -30.94 -16.41 -13.98
N GLY A 88 -32.09 -16.07 -13.38
CA GLY A 88 -32.54 -14.69 -13.36
C GLY A 88 -31.39 -13.81 -12.84
N SER A 89 -31.17 -12.65 -13.47
CA SER A 89 -30.38 -11.61 -12.81
C SER A 89 -30.96 -11.46 -11.41
N PRO A 90 -30.13 -11.47 -10.34
CA PRO A 90 -30.65 -11.19 -9.01
C PRO A 90 -31.43 -9.88 -9.12
N ASP A 91 -32.65 -9.91 -8.59
CA ASP A 91 -33.45 -8.71 -8.52
C ASP A 91 -32.73 -7.70 -7.62
N GLN A 92 -33.18 -6.44 -7.68
CA GLN A 92 -32.55 -5.36 -6.92
C GLN A 92 -32.51 -5.67 -5.41
N SER A 93 -33.52 -6.38 -4.89
CA SER A 93 -33.58 -6.83 -3.50
C SER A 93 -32.51 -7.89 -3.17
N GLY A 94 -32.25 -8.84 -4.07
CA GLY A 94 -31.17 -9.82 -3.95
C GLY A 94 -29.79 -9.18 -3.98
N ILE A 95 -29.59 -8.18 -4.85
CA ILE A 95 -28.34 -7.40 -4.91
C ILE A 95 -28.12 -6.62 -3.60
N GLU A 96 -29.15 -5.92 -3.11
CA GLU A 96 -29.09 -5.17 -1.85
C GLU A 96 -28.79 -6.07 -0.65
N SER A 97 -29.40 -7.26 -0.60
CA SER A 97 -29.16 -8.25 0.46
C SER A 97 -27.71 -8.75 0.45
N LEU A 98 -27.17 -9.06 -0.73
CA LEU A 98 -25.78 -9.50 -0.88
C LEU A 98 -24.78 -8.40 -0.51
N ILE A 99 -25.06 -7.14 -0.89
CA ILE A 99 -24.21 -6.00 -0.52
C ILE A 99 -24.23 -5.79 1.00
N ALA A 100 -25.40 -5.89 1.63
CA ALA A 100 -25.55 -5.75 3.08
C ALA A 100 -24.78 -6.86 3.82
N GLU A 101 -24.93 -8.12 3.39
CA GLU A 101 -24.22 -9.26 3.97
C GLU A 101 -22.71 -9.13 3.80
N TYR A 102 -22.24 -8.81 2.59
CA TYR A 102 -20.82 -8.60 2.32
C TYR A 102 -20.23 -7.49 3.21
N THR A 103 -20.94 -6.37 3.36
CA THR A 103 -20.51 -5.25 4.19
C THR A 103 -20.43 -5.64 5.67
N ALA A 104 -21.39 -6.41 6.16
CA ALA A 104 -21.40 -6.91 7.54
C ALA A 104 -20.22 -7.88 7.80
N LEU A 105 -19.95 -8.80 6.88
CA LEU A 105 -18.81 -9.72 6.97
C LEU A 105 -17.48 -8.98 6.98
N HIS A 106 -17.32 -7.98 6.13
CA HIS A 106 -16.09 -7.18 6.09
C HIS A 106 -15.90 -6.32 7.36
N ALA A 107 -16.97 -5.84 7.98
CA ALA A 107 -16.90 -5.17 9.28
C ALA A 107 -16.46 -6.15 10.39
N GLU A 108 -16.98 -7.38 10.37
CA GLU A 108 -16.62 -8.42 11.33
C GLU A 108 -15.17 -8.89 11.15
N GLU A 109 -14.69 -9.05 9.92
CA GLU A 109 -13.29 -9.36 9.62
C GLU A 109 -12.35 -8.30 10.20
N LYS A 110 -12.66 -7.01 9.99
CA LYS A 110 -11.87 -5.90 10.57
C LYS A 110 -11.85 -5.95 12.09
N ARG A 111 -13.00 -6.23 12.72
CA ARG A 111 -13.11 -6.34 14.18
C ARG A 111 -12.27 -7.49 14.73
N MET A 112 -12.31 -8.65 14.06
CA MET A 112 -11.49 -9.81 14.43
C MET A 112 -10.01 -9.55 14.24
N GLY A 113 -9.61 -8.90 13.15
CA GLY A 113 -8.24 -8.49 12.91
C GLY A 113 -7.70 -7.57 13.99
N ALA A 114 -8.48 -6.54 14.37
CA ALA A 114 -8.12 -5.64 15.48
C ALA A 114 -7.97 -6.39 16.80
N ARG A 115 -8.91 -7.28 17.12
CA ARG A 115 -8.85 -8.10 18.34
C ARG A 115 -7.64 -9.02 18.37
N MET A 116 -7.26 -9.58 17.23
CA MET A 116 -6.08 -10.44 17.11
C MET A 116 -4.78 -9.66 17.35
N GLU A 117 -4.68 -8.44 16.82
CA GLU A 117 -3.50 -7.58 17.06
C GLU A 117 -3.41 -7.13 18.54
N GLU A 118 -4.53 -6.81 19.20
CA GLU A 118 -4.53 -6.55 20.65
C GLU A 118 -3.99 -7.75 21.45
N ILE A 119 -4.51 -8.95 21.18
CA ILE A 119 -4.07 -10.17 21.86
C ILE A 119 -2.59 -10.44 21.59
N LYS A 120 -2.14 -10.22 20.36
CA LYS A 120 -0.74 -10.38 19.94
C LYS A 120 0.19 -9.44 20.72
N GLU A 121 -0.17 -8.17 20.91
CA GLU A 121 0.63 -7.25 21.73
C GLU A 121 0.65 -7.66 23.21
N LEU A 122 -0.50 -8.04 23.78
CA LEU A 122 -0.55 -8.57 25.16
C LEU A 122 0.33 -9.83 25.33
N LEU A 123 0.35 -10.73 24.34
CA LEU A 123 1.22 -11.91 24.35
C LEU A 123 2.70 -11.54 24.24
N LYS A 124 3.06 -10.49 23.49
CA LYS A 124 4.44 -10.00 23.43
C LYS A 124 4.87 -9.38 24.75
N GLU A 125 4.03 -8.55 25.36
CA GLU A 125 4.27 -7.96 26.69
C GLU A 125 4.49 -9.05 27.73
N LEU A 126 3.60 -10.05 27.76
CA LEU A 126 3.74 -11.19 28.66
C LEU A 126 5.00 -12.01 28.37
N ALA A 127 5.36 -12.23 27.10
CA ALA A 127 6.59 -12.92 26.74
C ALA A 127 7.84 -12.13 27.16
N ALA A 128 7.79 -10.80 27.14
CA ALA A 128 8.91 -9.94 27.52
C ALA A 128 9.26 -10.02 29.01
N THR A 129 8.30 -10.38 29.88
CA THR A 129 8.54 -10.55 31.32
C THR A 129 9.09 -11.94 31.68
N GLN A 130 9.26 -12.84 30.72
CA GLN A 130 9.67 -14.22 30.97
C GLN A 130 11.16 -14.45 30.64
N PRO A 131 11.82 -15.42 31.31
CA PRO A 131 13.17 -15.83 30.94
C PRO A 131 13.25 -16.33 29.50
N ARG A 132 14.22 -15.82 28.74
CA ARG A 132 14.42 -16.14 27.33
C ARG A 132 15.36 -17.34 27.17
N VAL A 133 15.03 -18.26 26.26
CA VAL A 133 15.92 -19.36 25.85
C VAL A 133 16.22 -19.19 24.37
N SER A 134 17.51 -19.00 24.02
CA SER A 134 17.97 -18.74 22.65
C SER A 134 17.21 -17.59 21.95
N GLY A 135 16.95 -16.51 22.69
CA GLY A 135 16.24 -15.34 22.15
C GLY A 135 14.73 -15.52 21.96
N ALA A 136 14.12 -16.58 22.50
CA ALA A 136 12.68 -16.81 22.39
C ALA A 136 12.03 -17.22 23.72
N VAL A 137 10.71 -17.04 23.78
CA VAL A 137 9.84 -17.47 24.87
C VAL A 137 8.68 -18.25 24.27
N THR A 138 8.33 -19.38 24.88
CA THR A 138 7.13 -20.15 24.50
C THR A 138 6.10 -20.04 25.61
N LEU A 139 4.99 -19.37 25.33
CA LEU A 139 3.83 -19.28 26.20
C LEU A 139 2.93 -20.50 25.95
N ARG A 140 2.53 -21.22 26.99
CA ARG A 140 1.67 -22.41 26.89
C ARG A 140 0.40 -22.23 27.71
N ALA A 141 -0.72 -22.66 27.14
CA ALA A 141 -2.01 -22.73 27.82
C ALA A 141 -2.75 -24.00 27.36
N GLY A 142 -2.87 -24.99 28.26
CA GLY A 142 -3.38 -26.31 27.91
C GLY A 142 -2.60 -26.95 26.76
N ASP A 143 -3.32 -27.35 25.70
CA ASP A 143 -2.76 -27.97 24.49
C ASP A 143 -2.21 -26.96 23.47
N GLN A 144 -2.28 -25.67 23.76
CA GLN A 144 -1.88 -24.60 22.84
C GLN A 144 -0.57 -23.95 23.27
N ALA A 145 0.25 -23.57 22.29
CA ALA A 145 1.49 -22.86 22.53
C ALA A 145 1.75 -21.80 21.46
N VAL A 146 2.24 -20.65 21.91
CA VAL A 146 2.69 -19.54 21.06
C VAL A 146 4.14 -19.26 21.36
N LYS A 147 4.97 -19.21 20.31
CA LYS A 147 6.39 -18.85 20.43
C LYS A 147 6.58 -17.39 20.05
N CYS A 148 7.09 -16.59 20.98
CA CYS A 148 7.56 -15.23 20.73
C CYS A 148 9.08 -15.27 20.57
N SER A 149 9.58 -14.87 19.40
CA SER A 149 11.02 -14.76 19.12
C SER A 149 11.42 -13.29 19.10
N PHE A 150 12.49 -12.97 19.81
CA PHE A 150 13.06 -11.63 19.90
C PHE A 150 14.32 -11.58 19.03
N ARG A 151 14.41 -10.56 18.18
CA ARG A 151 15.59 -10.33 17.34
C ARG A 151 16.07 -8.90 17.56
N THR A 152 17.28 -8.77 18.06
CA THR A 152 18.03 -7.52 18.07
C THR A 152 18.73 -7.37 16.73
N THR A 153 18.53 -6.24 16.07
CA THR A 153 19.29 -5.89 14.86
C THR A 153 20.06 -4.62 15.15
N LEU A 154 21.39 -4.71 15.09
CA LEU A 154 22.25 -3.54 15.14
C LEU A 154 22.40 -2.99 13.73
N LYS A 155 22.00 -1.74 13.53
CA LYS A 155 22.29 -0.99 12.31
C LYS A 155 23.24 0.13 12.72
N CYS A 156 24.35 0.22 12.02
CA CYS A 156 25.35 1.22 12.28
C CYS A 156 25.45 2.17 11.09
N ASP A 157 25.58 3.45 11.38
CA ASP A 157 25.92 4.46 10.39
C ASP A 157 27.37 4.26 9.95
N ALA A 158 27.58 4.11 8.64
CA ALA A 158 28.90 3.88 8.06
C ALA A 158 29.84 5.06 8.26
N GLU A 159 29.34 6.30 8.26
CA GLU A 159 30.14 7.49 8.51
C GLU A 159 30.57 7.55 9.98
N ALA A 160 29.68 7.17 10.89
CA ALA A 160 29.96 7.12 12.31
C ALA A 160 30.91 5.96 12.68
N ILE A 161 30.77 4.78 12.04
CA ILE A 161 31.73 3.67 12.16
C ILE A 161 33.10 4.08 11.63
N GLY A 162 33.16 4.80 10.51
CA GLY A 162 34.43 5.27 9.95
C GLY A 162 35.19 6.20 10.90
N LYS A 163 34.47 7.05 11.63
CA LYS A 163 35.05 7.91 12.69
C LYS A 163 35.47 7.10 13.91
N LEU A 164 34.67 6.09 14.28
CA LEU A 164 34.97 5.18 15.38
C LEU A 164 36.20 4.29 15.13
N GLU A 165 36.44 3.91 13.89
CA GLU A 165 37.65 3.19 13.48
C GLU A 165 38.90 4.06 13.69
N GLN A 166 38.79 5.36 13.43
CA GLN A 166 39.83 6.36 13.71
C GLN A 166 39.88 6.74 15.18
N THR A 167 39.51 5.84 16.09
CA THR A 167 39.43 6.08 17.54
C THR A 167 40.00 4.93 18.30
N LEU A 168 39.43 3.77 18.00
CA LEU A 168 39.72 2.52 18.65
C LEU A 168 41.00 2.01 18.02
N ASP A 169 41.83 1.38 18.82
CA ASP A 169 42.94 0.66 18.21
C ASP A 169 42.40 -0.46 17.31
N ARG A 170 43.23 -0.89 16.36
CA ARG A 170 42.81 -1.83 15.33
C ARG A 170 42.35 -3.18 15.89
N ASN A 171 42.81 -3.57 17.08
CA ASN A 171 42.44 -4.82 17.72
C ASN A 171 41.08 -4.66 18.41
N GLU A 172 40.89 -3.58 19.17
CA GLU A 172 39.61 -3.23 19.80
C GLU A 172 38.49 -3.04 18.76
N PHE A 173 38.79 -2.40 17.62
CA PHE A 173 37.82 -2.28 16.53
C PHE A 173 37.50 -3.62 15.88
N GLY A 174 38.50 -4.49 15.70
CA GLY A 174 38.34 -5.84 15.12
C GLY A 174 37.56 -6.81 16.01
N GLU A 175 37.55 -6.59 17.32
CA GLU A 175 36.71 -7.34 18.27
C GLU A 175 35.23 -6.93 18.19
N LEU A 176 34.95 -5.67 17.85
CA LEU A 176 33.60 -5.12 17.80
C LEU A 176 32.95 -5.18 16.41
N PHE A 177 33.75 -5.13 15.34
CA PHE A 177 33.28 -5.06 13.97
C PHE A 177 34.02 -6.06 13.07
N GLU A 178 33.27 -6.98 12.45
CA GLU A 178 33.81 -7.82 11.39
C GLU A 178 33.93 -6.99 10.10
N ARG A 179 35.16 -6.63 9.74
CA ARG A 179 35.47 -5.95 8.48
C ARG A 179 35.34 -6.91 7.31
N LYS A 180 34.17 -6.93 6.65
CA LYS A 180 34.04 -7.49 5.30
C LYS A 180 34.42 -6.43 4.28
N VAL A 181 35.69 -6.48 3.92
CA VAL A 181 36.33 -5.52 3.04
C VAL A 181 36.76 -6.25 1.78
N THR A 182 36.02 -6.08 0.68
CA THR A 182 36.39 -6.64 -0.63
C THR A 182 37.09 -5.55 -1.43
N TYR A 183 38.39 -5.72 -1.72
CA TYR A 183 39.17 -4.76 -2.52
C TYR A 183 39.94 -5.42 -3.66
N THR A 184 39.96 -4.72 -4.80
CA THR A 184 40.86 -4.99 -5.93
C THR A 184 41.87 -3.84 -5.99
N PRO A 185 43.17 -4.08 -5.75
CA PRO A 185 44.14 -3.01 -5.60
C PRO A 185 44.51 -2.35 -6.93
N ARG A 186 44.78 -1.04 -6.89
CA ARG A 186 45.44 -0.28 -7.97
C ARG A 186 46.86 0.06 -7.52
N LYS A 187 47.84 -0.37 -8.31
CA LYS A 187 49.25 -0.52 -7.90
C LYS A 187 49.96 0.78 -7.52
N GLU A 188 49.77 1.85 -8.29
CA GLU A 188 50.55 3.08 -8.13
C GLU A 188 50.12 3.94 -6.92
N PRO A 189 48.81 4.16 -6.67
CA PRO A 189 48.37 4.95 -5.50
C PRO A 189 48.76 4.35 -4.15
N VAL A 190 48.89 3.02 -4.09
CA VAL A 190 49.29 2.30 -2.87
C VAL A 190 50.76 2.57 -2.50
N GLN A 191 51.62 2.84 -3.49
CA GLN A 191 53.05 3.06 -3.27
C GLN A 191 53.37 4.46 -2.72
N ASP A 192 52.56 5.45 -3.08
CA ASP A 192 52.76 6.83 -2.63
C ASP A 192 52.25 7.06 -1.20
N PHE A 193 51.19 6.36 -0.81
CA PHE A 193 50.62 6.42 0.54
C PHE A 193 51.56 5.86 1.62
N LEU A 194 52.36 4.85 1.29
CA LEU A 194 53.29 4.20 2.23
C LEU A 194 54.49 5.09 2.66
N ARG A 195 54.53 6.36 2.24
CA ARG A 195 55.66 7.28 2.48
C ARG A 195 55.37 8.37 3.54
N SER A 196 54.39 8.22 4.45
CA SER A 196 53.88 9.29 5.36
C SER A 196 53.61 8.85 6.84
N THR A 197 53.50 9.76 7.86
CA THR A 197 53.48 9.47 9.35
C THR A 197 52.72 10.48 10.31
N ASP A 198 51.66 10.12 11.13
CA ASP A 198 51.18 10.83 12.41
C ASP A 198 50.01 10.16 13.30
N ASP A 199 49.79 10.56 14.61
CA ASP A 199 49.00 9.92 15.75
C ASP A 199 48.04 10.82 16.65
N ALA A 200 46.75 10.46 16.98
CA ALA A 200 45.88 11.10 18.06
C ALA A 200 44.46 10.43 18.32
N HIS A 201 44.03 10.02 19.55
CA HIS A 201 42.78 9.21 19.73
C HIS A 201 41.84 9.40 20.98
N ASN A 202 41.86 10.51 21.73
CA ASN A 202 40.96 10.67 22.90
C ASN A 202 39.52 11.11 22.55
N GLU A 203 39.35 11.75 21.41
CA GLU A 203 38.11 12.40 20.97
C GLU A 203 36.97 11.39 20.77
N ALA A 204 37.31 10.17 20.42
CA ALA A 204 36.34 9.41 19.67
C ALA A 204 35.69 8.27 20.48
N ARG A 205 36.04 8.19 21.77
CA ARG A 205 35.23 7.49 22.79
C ARG A 205 33.86 8.13 22.98
N GLU A 206 33.75 9.45 22.86
CA GLU A 206 32.46 10.14 22.93
C GLU A 206 31.64 9.99 21.64
N MET A 207 32.32 9.80 20.50
CA MET A 207 31.66 9.57 19.20
C MET A 207 30.95 8.22 19.14
N LEU A 208 31.49 7.20 19.83
CA LEU A 208 30.87 5.87 19.93
C LEU A 208 29.48 5.91 20.54
N ARG A 209 29.33 6.66 21.65
CA ARG A 209 28.05 6.73 22.37
C ARG A 209 26.97 7.43 21.57
N ALA A 210 27.35 8.35 20.67
CA ALA A 210 26.42 9.04 19.79
C ALA A 210 26.02 8.22 18.55
N ALA A 211 26.83 7.24 18.13
CA ALA A 211 26.70 6.51 16.87
C ALA A 211 25.80 5.27 16.91
N VAL A 212 25.52 4.72 18.10
CA VAL A 212 24.82 3.44 18.24
C VAL A 212 23.34 3.67 18.56
N ARG A 213 22.45 3.16 17.70
CA ARG A 213 21.02 3.04 17.99
C ARG A 213 20.62 1.57 18.03
N GLU A 214 20.20 1.12 19.20
CA GLU A 214 19.66 -0.22 19.40
C GLU A 214 18.16 -0.23 19.11
N THR A 215 17.69 -1.22 18.35
CA THR A 215 16.25 -1.41 18.12
C THR A 215 15.93 -2.90 18.23
N GLU A 216 15.08 -3.24 19.19
CA GLU A 216 14.59 -4.60 19.44
C GLU A 216 13.26 -4.81 18.71
N SER A 217 13.09 -5.98 18.09
CA SER A 217 11.84 -6.35 17.41
C SER A 217 11.38 -7.76 17.82
N ALA A 218 10.08 -7.93 18.04
CA ALA A 218 9.46 -9.19 18.47
C ALA A 218 8.51 -9.75 17.41
N THR A 219 8.65 -11.04 17.10
CA THR A 219 7.81 -11.76 16.10
C THR A 219 7.16 -12.98 16.75
N LEU A 220 5.86 -13.19 16.50
CA LEU A 220 5.08 -14.32 17.02
C LEU A 220 4.87 -15.38 15.95
N THR A 221 4.98 -16.66 16.34
CA THR A 221 4.72 -17.80 15.45
C THR A 221 3.96 -18.89 16.21
N VAL A 222 2.90 -19.42 15.60
CA VAL A 222 2.14 -20.56 16.13
C VAL A 222 2.97 -21.84 15.94
N VAL A 223 3.10 -22.65 17.00
CA VAL A 223 3.84 -23.91 16.92
C VAL A 223 2.87 -25.04 16.56
N PRO A 224 3.06 -25.74 15.43
CA PRO A 224 2.22 -26.88 15.07
C PRO A 224 2.45 -28.07 16.02
N LYS A 225 1.40 -28.86 16.27
CA LYS A 225 1.44 -30.05 17.15
C LYS A 225 2.49 -31.07 16.64
N LYS A 226 3.22 -31.68 17.58
CA LYS A 226 3.94 -32.95 17.37
C LYS A 226 3.09 -34.09 17.89
#